data_AF-A0AAW8AQR5-F1
#
_entry.id   AF-A0AAW8AQR5-F1
#
_cell.length_a   1.000
_cell.length_b   1.000
_cell.length_c   1.000
_cell.angle_alpha   90.00
_cell.angle_beta   90.00
_cell.angle_gamma   90.00
#
_symmetry.space_group_name_H-M   'P 1'
#
loop_
_entity.id
_entity.type
_entity.pdbx_description
1 polymer ?
#
loop_
_entity_poly.entity_id
_entity_poly.type
_entity_poly.pdbx_seq_one_letter_code
_entity_poly.pdbx_strand_id
1 'polypeptide(L)'
;MFVSTELSLPLSPNKNHNYQIKSFKDWVNFFQDTEISTYTKTEKAESYLSDLIKNLNIDTLGWLDQPVQVEQHLLEQHHQVCATFQTYVNRRKQQQPREYFPTVSQAFEFLAKVAPVKLVDGAWLYSTVPNCNQPELKDLIYIYLEELGLGHPRANHVTMYQDLLSHYELNSYAEHLDDSYYEQAAVQLALAYAPAKYLPLVIGFNLGYEQLPLHLLITNYELAELGIDPHYFNVHITIDNAHNGHAQKSLQAFIQHFNHAENPETYLELIKKGYVLNDLGRSSSQIIKELDIGQMALKVFQNKALIGQYIHNQKCQFSGKTINDWLSDPAQISEFLQVMIEKGWIVKDAPVEQSRFWKMIDHPEGKMFGVFNATEKQIIKDWIQGAGLATRLSSRSATPSQAKIEPAMSRMDQQRLNQLKSRFMRCEGAEQKIDLLIPYTAPHMHHTEIGLWATRQLSQLLFPFQTQAMHYS
;
A
#
# COMPACT_ATOMS: atom_id res chain seq x y z
N MET A 1 41.62 -23.14 14.35
CA MET A 1 41.23 -22.05 15.26
C MET A 1 41.23 -20.76 14.45
N PHE A 2 40.11 -20.44 13.82
CA PHE A 2 39.92 -19.18 13.12
C PHE A 2 38.90 -18.37 13.90
N VAL A 3 39.35 -17.20 14.35
CA VAL A 3 38.60 -16.26 15.17
C VAL A 3 37.62 -15.54 14.26
N SER A 4 36.34 -15.65 14.59
CA SER A 4 35.24 -14.88 14.00
C SER A 4 35.49 -13.40 14.25
N THR A 5 35.68 -12.61 13.19
CA THR A 5 35.55 -11.16 13.26
C THR A 5 34.10 -10.79 13.01
N GLU A 6 33.31 -10.82 14.08
CA GLU A 6 32.13 -9.96 14.19
C GLU A 6 32.55 -8.49 14.28
N LEU A 7 31.64 -7.61 13.82
CA LEU A 7 31.57 -6.14 13.96
C LEU A 7 32.23 -5.27 12.89
N SER A 8 31.40 -4.69 12.01
CA SER A 8 30.73 -3.39 12.30
C SER A 8 29.85 -2.93 11.11
N LEU A 9 28.55 -3.23 11.18
CA LEU A 9 27.53 -2.28 10.72
C LEU A 9 27.57 -1.05 11.67
N PRO A 10 27.04 0.12 11.32
CA PRO A 10 26.95 1.20 12.29
C PRO A 10 26.08 0.75 13.47
N LEU A 11 26.74 0.31 14.54
CA LEU A 11 26.17 0.25 15.87
C LEU A 11 25.86 1.70 16.25
N SER A 12 24.59 2.10 16.15
CA SER A 12 24.06 3.01 17.16
C SER A 12 24.15 2.28 18.50
N PRO A 13 24.58 2.94 19.58
CA PRO A 13 24.62 2.32 20.90
C PRO A 13 23.22 1.81 21.21
N ASN A 14 23.18 0.65 21.84
CA ASN A 14 22.02 -0.06 22.38
C ASN A 14 21.07 0.91 23.12
N LYS A 15 20.29 1.70 22.39
CA LYS A 15 19.11 2.35 22.90
C LYS A 15 18.11 1.22 22.93
N ASN A 16 18.00 0.57 24.08
CA ASN A 16 16.73 -0.02 24.48
C ASN A 16 15.70 1.12 24.48
N HIS A 17 15.26 1.54 23.29
CA HIS A 17 14.00 2.23 23.15
C HIS A 17 13.00 1.24 23.68
N ASN A 18 12.48 1.55 24.86
CA ASN A 18 11.39 0.81 25.48
C ASN A 18 10.17 1.07 24.58
N TYR A 19 10.14 0.42 23.42
CA TYR A 19 9.12 0.58 22.39
C TYR A 19 7.83 0.06 23.00
N GLN A 20 6.99 0.99 23.44
CA GLN A 20 5.70 0.65 24.00
C GLN A 20 4.73 0.50 22.84
N ILE A 21 4.70 -0.69 22.25
CA ILE A 21 3.83 -1.00 21.13
C ILE A 21 2.41 -1.22 21.66
N LYS A 22 1.48 -0.33 21.31
CA LYS A 22 0.09 -0.35 21.78
C LYS A 22 -0.95 -0.47 20.67
N SER A 23 -0.51 -0.31 19.43
CA SER A 23 -1.38 -0.16 18.25
C SER A 23 -0.73 -0.84 17.05
N PHE A 24 -1.51 -1.16 16.02
CA PHE A 24 -0.98 -1.68 14.76
C PHE A 24 -0.09 -0.66 14.06
N LYS A 25 -0.41 0.63 14.16
CA LYS A 25 0.45 1.71 13.66
C LYS A 25 1.82 1.72 14.34
N ASP A 26 1.88 1.47 15.65
CA ASP A 26 3.15 1.34 16.37
C ASP A 26 3.97 0.14 15.86
N TRP A 27 3.32 -0.98 15.55
CA TRP A 27 3.98 -2.14 14.93
C TRP A 27 4.56 -1.82 13.55
N VAL A 28 3.80 -1.13 12.70
CA VAL A 28 4.29 -0.67 11.39
C VAL A 28 5.51 0.23 11.56
N ASN A 29 5.43 1.23 12.45
CA ASN A 29 6.54 2.13 12.74
C ASN A 29 7.78 1.38 13.27
N PHE A 30 7.58 0.41 14.17
CA PHE A 30 8.66 -0.42 14.72
C PHE A 30 9.39 -1.21 13.64
N PHE A 31 8.67 -1.89 12.75
CA PHE A 31 9.31 -2.68 11.68
C PHE A 31 9.94 -1.81 10.60
N GLN A 32 9.43 -0.59 10.39
CA GLN A 32 9.98 0.37 9.45
C GLN A 32 11.16 1.20 9.99
N ASP A 33 11.41 1.19 11.31
CA ASP A 33 12.50 1.97 11.89
C ASP A 33 13.88 1.43 11.46
N THR A 34 14.68 2.29 10.82
CA THR A 34 16.05 2.00 10.36
C THR A 34 17.06 1.82 11.49
N GLU A 35 16.78 2.32 12.70
CA GLU A 35 17.67 2.22 13.86
C GLU A 35 17.53 0.89 14.61
N ILE A 36 16.45 0.14 14.38
CA ILE A 36 16.19 -1.14 15.04
C ILE A 36 16.85 -2.28 14.25
N SER A 37 17.66 -3.08 14.94
CA SER A 37 18.38 -4.19 14.32
C SER A 37 17.45 -5.28 13.81
N THR A 38 17.85 -5.95 12.72
CA THR A 38 17.13 -7.12 12.17
C THR A 38 16.89 -8.18 13.24
N TYR A 39 17.87 -8.44 14.11
CA TYR A 39 17.72 -9.39 15.23
C TYR A 39 16.52 -9.03 16.13
N THR A 40 16.42 -7.76 16.55
CA THR A 40 15.31 -7.30 17.40
C THR A 40 13.98 -7.39 16.66
N LYS A 41 13.95 -7.06 15.36
CA LYS A 41 12.75 -7.20 14.53
C LYS A 41 12.32 -8.67 14.43
N THR A 42 13.25 -9.60 14.25
CA THR A 42 12.96 -11.04 14.21
C THR A 42 12.42 -11.57 15.54
N GLU A 43 13.02 -11.20 16.67
CA GLU A 43 12.51 -11.61 18.00
C GLU A 43 11.06 -11.14 18.22
N LYS A 44 10.77 -9.87 17.87
CA LYS A 44 9.43 -9.30 18.00
C LYS A 44 8.44 -9.88 16.99
N ALA A 45 8.85 -10.12 15.76
CA ALA A 45 8.04 -10.79 14.75
C ALA A 45 7.65 -12.20 15.19
N GLU A 46 8.59 -12.97 15.77
CA GLU A 46 8.30 -14.31 16.28
C GLU A 46 7.23 -14.28 17.37
N SER A 47 7.35 -13.38 18.35
CA SER A 47 6.33 -13.23 19.40
C SER A 47 4.98 -12.81 18.82
N TYR A 48 4.97 -11.82 17.92
CA TYR A 48 3.76 -11.31 17.28
C TYR A 48 3.03 -12.42 16.50
N LEU A 49 3.75 -13.12 15.63
CA LEU A 49 3.20 -14.21 14.82
C LEU A 49 2.74 -15.38 15.69
N SER A 50 3.51 -15.74 16.73
CA SER A 50 3.13 -16.80 17.66
C SER A 50 1.83 -16.48 18.39
N ASP A 51 1.58 -15.23 18.74
CA ASP A 51 0.32 -14.82 19.38
C ASP A 51 -0.83 -14.79 18.38
N LEU A 52 -0.57 -14.26 17.17
CA LEU A 52 -1.58 -14.10 16.12
C LEU A 52 -2.17 -15.44 15.67
N ILE A 53 -1.33 -16.48 15.52
CA ILE A 53 -1.77 -17.77 14.97
C ILE A 53 -2.47 -18.71 15.98
N LYS A 54 -2.52 -18.36 17.28
CA LYS A 54 -3.07 -19.24 18.34
C LYS A 54 -4.55 -19.57 18.14
N ASN A 55 -5.33 -18.62 17.66
CA ASN A 55 -6.79 -18.70 17.62
C ASN A 55 -7.37 -18.55 16.20
N LEU A 56 -6.54 -18.71 15.16
CA LEU A 56 -7.03 -18.65 13.79
C LEU A 56 -7.88 -19.87 13.46
N ASN A 57 -9.06 -19.64 12.89
CA ASN A 57 -9.91 -20.70 12.37
C ASN A 57 -9.43 -21.07 10.96
N ILE A 58 -9.08 -22.34 10.75
CA ILE A 58 -8.61 -22.89 9.47
C ILE A 58 -9.55 -23.97 8.91
N ASP A 59 -10.73 -24.17 9.50
CA ASP A 59 -11.64 -25.27 9.19
C ASP A 59 -12.20 -25.18 7.76
N THR A 60 -12.30 -23.96 7.22
CA THR A 60 -12.79 -23.71 5.85
C THR A 60 -11.75 -24.02 4.77
N LEU A 61 -10.51 -24.31 5.15
CA LEU A 61 -9.38 -24.52 4.25
C LEU A 61 -9.08 -26.00 3.98
N GLY A 62 -10.10 -26.87 4.08
CA GLY A 62 -9.95 -28.31 3.78
C GLY A 62 -9.47 -28.62 2.36
N TRP A 63 -9.68 -27.69 1.42
CA TRP A 63 -9.18 -27.80 0.05
C TRP A 63 -7.64 -27.73 -0.06
N LEU A 64 -6.94 -27.24 0.97
CA LEU A 64 -5.47 -27.24 1.05
C LEU A 64 -4.89 -28.58 1.52
N ASP A 65 -5.71 -29.52 2.02
CA ASP A 65 -5.23 -30.81 2.56
C ASP A 65 -4.68 -31.76 1.49
N GLN A 66 -4.99 -31.51 0.22
CA GLN A 66 -4.55 -32.30 -0.92
C GLN A 66 -3.83 -31.39 -1.91
N PRO A 67 -2.49 -31.25 -1.83
CA PRO A 67 -1.72 -30.35 -2.68
C PRO A 67 -1.98 -30.53 -4.19
N VAL A 68 -2.27 -31.76 -4.62
CA VAL A 68 -2.61 -32.09 -6.01
C VAL A 68 -3.95 -31.51 -6.48
N GLN A 69 -4.84 -31.10 -5.57
CA GLN A 69 -6.14 -30.51 -5.87
C GLN A 69 -6.15 -28.98 -5.73
N VAL A 70 -5.13 -28.41 -5.09
CA VAL A 70 -5.01 -26.96 -4.84
C VAL A 70 -4.99 -26.19 -6.16
N GLU A 71 -4.24 -26.65 -7.17
CA GLU A 71 -4.17 -26.00 -8.49
C GLU A 71 -5.55 -25.87 -9.13
N GLN A 72 -6.33 -26.95 -9.13
CA GLN A 72 -7.66 -26.96 -9.72
C GLN A 72 -8.60 -26.01 -8.97
N HIS A 73 -8.56 -26.00 -7.64
CA HIS A 73 -9.38 -25.11 -6.82
C HIS A 73 -9.08 -23.63 -7.11
N LEU A 74 -7.80 -23.25 -7.15
CA LEU A 74 -7.38 -21.87 -7.44
C LEU A 74 -7.80 -21.46 -8.87
N LEU A 75 -7.68 -22.37 -9.85
CA LEU A 75 -8.11 -22.11 -11.22
C LEU A 75 -9.63 -21.92 -11.32
N GLU A 76 -10.42 -22.71 -10.61
CA GLU A 76 -11.88 -22.57 -10.54
C GLU A 76 -12.27 -21.22 -9.92
N GLN A 77 -11.62 -20.81 -8.82
CA GLN A 77 -11.82 -19.50 -8.21
C GLN A 77 -11.46 -18.35 -9.16
N HIS A 78 -10.32 -18.46 -9.86
CA HIS A 78 -9.90 -17.49 -10.87
C HIS A 78 -10.94 -17.32 -11.97
N HIS A 79 -11.46 -18.42 -12.53
CA HIS A 79 -12.51 -18.39 -13.55
C HIS A 79 -13.80 -17.74 -13.02
N GLN A 80 -14.19 -18.01 -11.78
CA GLN A 80 -15.37 -17.41 -11.16
C GLN A 80 -15.21 -15.88 -11.01
N VAL A 81 -14.03 -15.41 -10.57
CA VAL A 81 -13.71 -13.98 -10.49
C VAL A 81 -13.79 -13.32 -11.87
N CYS A 82 -13.16 -13.92 -12.87
CA CYS A 82 -13.19 -13.42 -14.25
C CYS A 82 -14.60 -13.38 -14.85
N ALA A 83 -15.43 -14.39 -14.60
CA ALA A 83 -16.83 -14.41 -15.03
C ALA A 83 -17.67 -13.31 -14.35
N THR A 84 -17.44 -13.09 -13.06
CA THR A 84 -18.10 -12.01 -12.30
C THR A 84 -17.68 -10.63 -12.84
N PHE A 85 -16.39 -10.44 -13.11
CA PHE A 85 -15.88 -9.21 -13.71
C PHE A 85 -16.43 -8.99 -15.13
N GLN A 86 -16.55 -10.03 -15.95
CA GLN A 86 -17.14 -9.91 -17.29
C GLN A 86 -18.61 -9.47 -17.23
N THR A 87 -19.35 -9.96 -16.23
CA THR A 87 -20.73 -9.53 -15.96
C THR A 87 -20.76 -8.04 -15.58
N TYR A 88 -19.87 -7.60 -14.69
CA TYR A 88 -19.69 -6.19 -14.32
C TYR A 88 -19.37 -5.32 -15.56
N VAL A 89 -18.42 -5.71 -16.40
CA VAL A 89 -18.05 -4.96 -17.62
C VAL A 89 -19.23 -4.86 -18.60
N ASN A 90 -19.99 -5.93 -18.79
CA ASN A 90 -21.18 -5.92 -19.65
C ASN A 90 -22.24 -4.94 -19.12
N ARG A 91 -22.44 -4.90 -17.80
CA ARG A 91 -23.31 -3.95 -17.12
C ARG A 91 -22.86 -2.50 -17.36
N ARG A 92 -21.55 -2.24 -17.25
CA ARG A 92 -20.95 -0.91 -17.49
C ARG A 92 -21.06 -0.45 -18.94
N LYS A 93 -20.94 -1.36 -19.92
CA LYS A 93 -21.21 -1.07 -21.36
C LYS A 93 -22.65 -0.61 -21.61
N GLN A 94 -23.60 -1.00 -20.74
CA GLN A 94 -24.99 -0.54 -20.77
C GLN A 94 -25.22 0.75 -19.97
N GLN A 95 -24.15 1.51 -19.67
CA GLN A 95 -24.17 2.80 -18.96
C GLN A 95 -24.76 2.76 -17.54
N GLN A 96 -24.97 1.58 -16.95
CA GLN A 96 -25.41 1.46 -15.56
C GLN A 96 -24.30 1.91 -14.60
N PRO A 97 -24.56 2.58 -13.47
CA PRO A 97 -23.56 3.25 -12.62
C PRO A 97 -22.34 2.42 -12.18
N ARG A 98 -21.25 3.12 -11.82
CA ARG A 98 -20.09 2.54 -11.13
C ARG A 98 -20.50 1.92 -9.80
N GLU A 99 -19.79 0.87 -9.38
CA GLU A 99 -20.11 0.09 -8.19
C GLU A 99 -19.25 0.48 -7.00
N TYR A 100 -17.96 0.75 -7.22
CA TYR A 100 -17.01 0.98 -6.12
C TYR A 100 -16.82 2.46 -5.86
N PHE A 101 -16.58 3.23 -6.91
CA PHE A 101 -16.28 4.65 -6.81
C PHE A 101 -17.27 5.43 -7.67
N PRO A 102 -18.42 5.86 -7.13
CA PRO A 102 -19.33 6.75 -7.85
C PRO A 102 -18.68 8.09 -8.25
N THR A 103 -17.70 8.58 -7.47
CA THR A 103 -17.02 9.87 -7.67
C THR A 103 -15.50 9.74 -7.62
N VAL A 104 -14.78 10.78 -8.07
CA VAL A 104 -13.31 10.85 -7.92
C VAL A 104 -12.94 10.83 -6.45
N SER A 105 -13.72 11.51 -5.62
CA SER A 105 -13.43 11.66 -4.19
C SER A 105 -13.56 10.34 -3.41
N GLN A 106 -14.50 9.46 -3.78
CA GLN A 106 -14.54 8.09 -3.24
C GLN A 106 -13.31 7.28 -3.62
N ALA A 107 -12.82 7.42 -4.87
CA ALA A 107 -11.57 6.77 -5.26
C ALA A 107 -10.39 7.32 -4.44
N PHE A 108 -10.30 8.64 -4.23
CA PHE A 108 -9.27 9.23 -3.37
C PHE A 108 -9.34 8.73 -1.93
N GLU A 109 -10.53 8.63 -1.35
CA GLU A 109 -10.73 8.09 0.00
C GLU A 109 -10.25 6.64 0.08
N PHE A 110 -10.60 5.81 -0.91
CA PHE A 110 -10.13 4.43 -1.00
C PHE A 110 -8.59 4.36 -1.08
N LEU A 111 -7.98 5.12 -1.98
CA LEU A 111 -6.51 5.15 -2.14
C LEU A 111 -5.81 5.57 -0.85
N ALA A 112 -6.33 6.58 -0.15
CA ALA A 112 -5.77 6.96 1.14
C ALA A 112 -5.91 5.84 2.18
N LYS A 113 -7.10 5.22 2.28
CA LYS A 113 -7.40 4.20 3.30
C LYS A 113 -6.66 2.87 3.11
N VAL A 114 -6.34 2.47 1.88
CA VAL A 114 -5.55 1.26 1.63
C VAL A 114 -4.04 1.51 1.65
N ALA A 115 -3.59 2.76 1.77
CA ALA A 115 -2.18 3.10 1.73
C ALA A 115 -1.29 2.31 2.71
N PRO A 116 -1.67 2.05 3.98
CA PRO A 116 -0.80 1.31 4.90
C PRO A 116 -0.36 -0.05 4.36
N VAL A 117 -1.28 -0.82 3.76
CA VAL A 117 -0.96 -2.14 3.20
C VAL A 117 -0.20 -2.02 1.88
N LYS A 118 -0.52 -1.02 1.04
CA LYS A 118 0.12 -0.82 -0.28
C LYS A 118 1.53 -0.23 -0.18
N LEU A 119 1.86 0.44 0.92
CA LEU A 119 3.20 0.96 1.21
C LEU A 119 4.16 -0.09 1.80
N VAL A 120 3.70 -1.31 2.05
CA VAL A 120 4.53 -2.44 2.51
C VAL A 120 4.42 -3.66 1.60
N ASP A 121 3.99 -3.44 0.36
CA ASP A 121 3.75 -4.50 -0.61
C ASP A 121 5.00 -5.34 -0.88
N GLY A 122 4.82 -6.65 -1.02
CA GLY A 122 5.89 -7.65 -1.10
C GLY A 122 6.67 -7.91 0.18
N ALA A 123 6.50 -7.12 1.26
CA ALA A 123 7.38 -7.17 2.44
C ALA A 123 7.46 -8.57 3.09
N TRP A 124 6.36 -9.33 3.10
CA TRP A 124 6.29 -10.64 3.76
C TRP A 124 7.33 -11.64 3.23
N LEU A 125 7.79 -11.48 1.98
CA LEU A 125 8.79 -12.36 1.36
C LEU A 125 10.23 -12.02 1.75
N TYR A 126 10.49 -10.91 2.43
CA TYR A 126 11.86 -10.51 2.81
C TYR A 126 12.60 -11.60 3.59
N SER A 127 11.89 -12.36 4.44
CA SER A 127 12.43 -13.45 5.25
C SER A 127 13.00 -14.61 4.42
N THR A 128 12.66 -14.70 3.13
CA THR A 128 13.20 -15.72 2.22
C THR A 128 14.60 -15.36 1.69
N VAL A 129 14.91 -14.06 1.57
CA VAL A 129 16.13 -13.57 0.90
C VAL A 129 17.43 -13.99 1.62
N PRO A 130 17.54 -13.94 2.97
CA PRO A 130 18.72 -14.43 3.67
C PRO A 130 19.05 -15.90 3.38
N ASN A 131 18.07 -16.68 2.90
CA ASN A 131 18.20 -18.09 2.58
C ASN A 131 18.27 -18.34 1.07
N CYS A 132 18.73 -17.38 0.26
CA CYS A 132 18.77 -17.48 -1.21
C CYS A 132 19.61 -18.64 -1.76
N ASN A 133 20.44 -19.27 -0.94
CA ASN A 133 21.21 -20.47 -1.29
C ASN A 133 20.34 -21.74 -1.32
N GLN A 134 19.10 -21.68 -0.80
CA GLN A 134 18.11 -22.77 -0.84
C GLN A 134 17.33 -22.75 -2.17
N PRO A 135 17.50 -23.73 -3.06
CA PRO A 135 16.85 -23.75 -4.38
C PRO A 135 15.32 -23.67 -4.31
N GLU A 136 14.72 -24.25 -3.27
CA GLU A 136 13.27 -24.28 -3.02
C GLU A 136 12.67 -22.90 -2.70
N LEU A 137 13.48 -21.89 -2.37
CA LEU A 137 13.04 -20.52 -2.14
C LEU A 137 13.14 -19.63 -3.38
N LYS A 138 13.72 -20.15 -4.47
CA LYS A 138 14.05 -19.36 -5.65
C LYS A 138 12.85 -18.62 -6.24
N ASP A 139 11.69 -19.28 -6.35
CA ASP A 139 10.49 -18.66 -6.90
C ASP A 139 9.92 -17.55 -6.00
N LEU A 140 9.94 -17.74 -4.67
CA LEU A 140 9.50 -16.74 -3.70
C LEU A 140 10.42 -15.51 -3.67
N ILE A 141 11.73 -15.72 -3.75
CA ILE A 141 12.71 -14.63 -3.83
C ILE A 141 12.56 -13.88 -5.16
N TYR A 142 12.26 -14.60 -6.25
CA TYR A 142 12.01 -13.96 -7.53
C TYR A 142 10.76 -13.08 -7.50
N ILE A 143 9.64 -13.57 -6.96
CA ILE A 143 8.42 -12.79 -6.71
C ILE A 143 8.80 -11.52 -5.94
N TYR A 144 9.49 -11.67 -4.81
CA TYR A 144 9.90 -10.53 -3.99
C TYR A 144 10.67 -9.48 -4.80
N LEU A 145 11.68 -9.89 -5.56
CA LEU A 145 12.48 -8.95 -6.34
C LEU A 145 11.68 -8.28 -7.47
N GLU A 146 10.65 -8.94 -8.04
CA GLU A 146 9.70 -8.31 -8.97
C GLU A 146 8.81 -7.27 -8.27
N GLU A 147 8.31 -7.54 -7.06
CA GLU A 147 7.61 -6.55 -6.22
C GLU A 147 8.48 -5.31 -5.94
N LEU A 148 9.79 -5.53 -5.75
CA LEU A 148 10.78 -4.48 -5.60
C LEU A 148 11.17 -3.80 -6.93
N GLY A 149 10.50 -4.15 -8.03
CA GLY A 149 10.70 -3.59 -9.36
C GLY A 149 12.02 -3.98 -10.01
N LEU A 150 12.68 -5.04 -9.53
CA LEU A 150 14.05 -5.42 -9.88
C LEU A 150 15.04 -4.25 -9.73
N GLY A 151 14.73 -3.32 -8.82
CA GLY A 151 15.51 -2.10 -8.57
C GLY A 151 15.26 -0.96 -9.56
N HIS A 152 14.13 -0.95 -10.27
CA HIS A 152 13.69 0.18 -11.09
C HIS A 152 12.56 0.95 -10.39
N PRO A 153 12.68 2.28 -10.18
CA PRO A 153 11.69 3.07 -9.41
C PRO A 153 10.29 3.07 -10.03
N ARG A 154 10.19 3.02 -11.36
CA ARG A 154 8.86 2.92 -12.02
C ARG A 154 8.24 1.53 -11.96
N ALA A 155 8.98 0.53 -11.48
CA ALA A 155 8.52 -0.85 -11.38
C ALA A 155 8.37 -1.32 -9.92
N ASN A 156 8.92 -0.58 -8.96
CA ASN A 156 8.83 -0.90 -7.55
C ASN A 156 7.45 -0.50 -7.02
N HIS A 157 6.76 -1.44 -6.38
CA HIS A 157 5.36 -1.28 -6.02
C HIS A 157 5.14 -0.17 -4.98
N VAL A 158 6.04 -0.07 -4.01
CA VAL A 158 5.97 0.98 -2.98
C VAL A 158 6.24 2.35 -3.58
N THR A 159 7.23 2.51 -4.46
CA THR A 159 7.48 3.81 -5.13
C THR A 159 6.34 4.18 -6.06
N MET A 160 5.74 3.24 -6.81
CA MET A 160 4.54 3.49 -7.61
C MET A 160 3.40 4.03 -6.75
N TYR A 161 3.17 3.44 -5.58
CA TYR A 161 2.08 3.85 -4.70
C TYR A 161 2.36 5.21 -4.03
N GLN A 162 3.59 5.45 -3.59
CA GLN A 162 4.02 6.77 -3.08
C GLN A 162 3.85 7.87 -4.13
N ASP A 163 4.18 7.56 -5.38
CA ASP A 163 4.00 8.47 -6.51
C ASP A 163 2.52 8.76 -6.79
N LEU A 164 1.67 7.74 -6.72
CA LEU A 164 0.21 7.86 -6.87
C LEU A 164 -0.38 8.77 -5.79
N LEU A 165 -0.06 8.53 -4.52
CA LEU A 165 -0.54 9.35 -3.41
C LEU A 165 -0.05 10.79 -3.52
N SER A 166 1.23 10.99 -3.86
CA SER A 166 1.83 12.32 -3.98
C SER A 166 1.25 13.12 -5.15
N HIS A 167 1.01 12.46 -6.30
CA HIS A 167 0.43 13.10 -7.48
C HIS A 167 -0.97 13.66 -7.22
N TYR A 168 -1.76 13.00 -6.38
CA TYR A 168 -3.09 13.45 -5.97
C TYR A 168 -3.12 14.11 -4.57
N GLU A 169 -1.98 14.51 -4.02
CA GLU A 169 -1.89 15.19 -2.71
C GLU A 169 -2.58 14.42 -1.55
N LEU A 170 -2.54 13.08 -1.58
CA LEU A 170 -3.25 12.20 -0.63
C LEU A 170 -2.41 11.77 0.59
N ASN A 171 -1.13 12.10 0.64
CA ASN A 171 -0.20 11.65 1.69
C ASN A 171 -0.71 11.94 3.11
N SER A 172 -1.21 13.15 3.35
CA SER A 172 -1.73 13.53 4.68
C SER A 172 -2.98 12.74 5.08
N TYR A 173 -3.80 12.31 4.12
CA TYR A 173 -4.98 11.47 4.38
C TYR A 173 -4.58 10.03 4.70
N ALA A 174 -3.53 9.51 4.05
CA ALA A 174 -2.97 8.19 4.32
C ALA A 174 -2.26 8.09 5.69
N GLU A 175 -1.67 9.18 6.17
CA GLU A 175 -0.94 9.21 7.45
C GLU A 175 -1.84 9.27 8.69
N HIS A 176 -3.07 9.78 8.56
CA HIS A 176 -3.97 10.05 9.69
C HIS A 176 -5.21 9.14 9.70
N LEU A 177 -4.97 7.85 9.56
CA LEU A 177 -6.01 6.80 9.62
C LEU A 177 -6.16 6.24 11.04
N ASP A 178 -7.33 5.66 11.31
CA ASP A 178 -7.57 4.87 12.51
C ASP A 178 -6.70 3.60 12.53
N ASP A 179 -6.38 3.11 13.73
CA ASP A 179 -5.42 2.02 13.91
C ASP A 179 -5.77 0.74 13.13
N SER A 180 -7.06 0.43 12.99
CA SER A 180 -7.56 -0.74 12.25
C SER A 180 -7.13 -0.80 10.77
N TYR A 181 -6.71 0.31 10.16
CA TYR A 181 -6.18 0.33 8.79
C TYR A 181 -4.73 -0.15 8.69
N TYR A 182 -4.00 -0.20 9.81
CA TYR A 182 -2.59 -0.62 9.87
C TYR A 182 -2.40 -2.10 10.19
N GLU A 183 -3.46 -2.81 10.59
CA GLU A 183 -3.37 -4.22 11.02
C GLU A 183 -2.71 -5.11 9.97
N GLN A 184 -3.17 -5.05 8.72
CA GLN A 184 -2.62 -5.91 7.68
C GLN A 184 -1.18 -5.55 7.29
N ALA A 185 -0.84 -4.27 7.36
CA ALA A 185 0.54 -3.83 7.14
C ALA A 185 1.48 -4.35 8.25
N ALA A 186 1.02 -4.37 9.51
CA ALA A 186 1.76 -4.95 10.62
C ALA A 186 1.99 -6.46 10.44
N VAL A 187 0.98 -7.19 9.95
CA VAL A 187 1.10 -8.63 9.63
C VAL A 187 2.15 -8.88 8.55
N GLN A 188 2.10 -8.15 7.43
CA GLN A 188 3.08 -8.31 6.34
C GLN A 188 4.51 -8.01 6.81
N LEU A 189 4.68 -6.93 7.59
CA LEU A 189 5.98 -6.57 8.16
C LEU A 189 6.47 -7.57 9.21
N ALA A 190 5.59 -8.19 10.00
CA ALA A 190 5.99 -9.27 10.90
C ALA A 190 6.47 -10.51 10.10
N LEU A 191 5.76 -10.88 9.03
CA LEU A 191 6.18 -11.98 8.13
C LEU A 191 7.53 -11.72 7.45
N ALA A 192 7.84 -10.45 7.16
CA ALA A 192 9.12 -10.02 6.60
C ALA A 192 10.32 -10.45 7.47
N TYR A 193 10.13 -10.57 8.79
CA TYR A 193 11.16 -10.98 9.74
C TYR A 193 10.83 -12.32 10.42
N ALA A 194 9.96 -13.14 9.81
CA ALA A 194 9.62 -14.46 10.33
C ALA A 194 10.86 -15.36 10.45
N PRO A 195 11.05 -16.06 11.58
CA PRO A 195 12.10 -17.07 11.70
C PRO A 195 11.82 -18.28 10.78
N ALA A 196 12.85 -19.08 10.48
CA ALA A 196 12.75 -20.21 9.55
C ALA A 196 11.59 -21.19 9.87
N LYS A 197 11.29 -21.44 11.15
CA LYS A 197 10.16 -22.29 11.57
C LYS A 197 8.79 -21.78 11.13
N TYR A 198 8.67 -20.50 10.80
CA TYR A 198 7.46 -19.82 10.33
C TYR A 198 7.50 -19.53 8.83
N LEU A 199 8.48 -20.05 8.09
CA LEU A 199 8.48 -20.01 6.64
C LEU A 199 7.18 -20.55 6.02
N PRO A 200 6.54 -21.63 6.54
CA PRO A 200 5.23 -22.06 6.01
C PRO A 200 4.12 -21.01 6.19
N LEU A 201 4.18 -20.13 7.21
CA LEU A 201 3.23 -19.00 7.32
C LEU A 201 3.42 -18.01 6.16
N VAL A 202 4.67 -17.74 5.80
CA VAL A 202 5.02 -16.84 4.67
C VAL A 202 4.55 -17.42 3.34
N ILE A 203 4.76 -18.72 3.12
CA ILE A 203 4.31 -19.43 1.91
C ILE A 203 2.78 -19.43 1.83
N GLY A 204 2.09 -19.72 2.95
CA GLY A 204 0.63 -19.70 3.00
C GLY A 204 0.05 -18.32 2.74
N PHE A 205 0.65 -17.28 3.33
CA PHE A 205 0.27 -15.89 3.09
C PHE A 205 0.42 -15.53 1.61
N ASN A 206 1.58 -15.85 1.02
CA ASN A 206 1.85 -15.62 -0.40
C ASN A 206 0.83 -16.35 -1.29
N LEU A 207 0.52 -17.61 -0.97
CA LEU A 207 -0.46 -18.39 -1.74
C LEU A 207 -1.83 -17.72 -1.80
N GLY A 208 -2.27 -17.08 -0.70
CA GLY A 208 -3.51 -16.32 -0.67
C GLY A 208 -3.41 -14.95 -1.34
N TYR A 209 -2.32 -14.21 -1.10
CA TYR A 209 -2.12 -12.84 -1.60
C TYR A 209 -2.04 -12.78 -3.13
N GLU A 210 -1.35 -13.74 -3.74
CA GLU A 210 -1.14 -13.81 -5.20
C GLU A 210 -2.38 -14.26 -5.99
N GLN A 211 -3.50 -14.59 -5.32
CA GLN A 211 -4.74 -14.88 -6.04
C GLN A 211 -5.35 -13.58 -6.55
N LEU A 212 -5.96 -13.58 -7.74
CA LEU A 212 -6.60 -12.40 -8.32
C LEU A 212 -7.94 -12.09 -7.63
N PRO A 213 -8.06 -11.10 -6.73
CA PRO A 213 -9.35 -10.71 -6.17
C PRO A 213 -10.18 -9.91 -7.18
N LEU A 214 -11.50 -10.09 -7.14
CA LEU A 214 -12.44 -9.32 -7.96
C LEU A 214 -12.27 -7.81 -7.81
N HIS A 215 -11.93 -7.36 -6.60
CA HIS A 215 -11.87 -5.93 -6.34
C HIS A 215 -10.76 -5.24 -7.15
N LEU A 216 -9.61 -5.88 -7.40
CA LEU A 216 -8.52 -5.29 -8.17
C LEU A 216 -8.96 -5.02 -9.62
N LEU A 217 -9.70 -5.95 -10.23
CA LEU A 217 -10.23 -5.80 -11.59
C LEU A 217 -11.18 -4.60 -11.70
N ILE A 218 -12.13 -4.47 -10.77
CA ILE A 218 -13.10 -3.37 -10.77
C ILE A 218 -12.42 -2.05 -10.39
N THR A 219 -11.54 -2.03 -9.39
CA THR A 219 -10.77 -0.84 -9.00
C THR A 219 -9.95 -0.33 -10.18
N ASN A 220 -9.17 -1.19 -10.86
CA ASN A 220 -8.41 -0.83 -12.04
C ASN A 220 -9.30 -0.23 -13.14
N TYR A 221 -10.46 -0.85 -13.40
CA TYR A 221 -11.41 -0.39 -14.41
C TYR A 221 -12.00 0.99 -14.07
N GLU A 222 -12.46 1.19 -12.83
CA GLU A 222 -13.13 2.43 -12.42
C GLU A 222 -12.16 3.60 -12.22
N LEU A 223 -10.93 3.35 -11.75
CA LEU A 223 -9.89 4.38 -11.67
C LEU A 223 -9.57 4.93 -13.07
N ALA A 224 -9.39 4.06 -14.05
CA ALA A 224 -9.16 4.45 -15.44
C ALA A 224 -10.33 5.29 -16.00
N GLU A 225 -11.57 4.89 -15.73
CA GLU A 225 -12.77 5.63 -16.13
C GLU A 225 -12.81 7.03 -15.50
N LEU A 226 -12.42 7.12 -14.22
CA LEU A 226 -12.32 8.35 -13.44
C LEU A 226 -11.15 9.25 -13.84
N GLY A 227 -10.26 8.81 -14.73
CA GLY A 227 -9.06 9.56 -15.09
C GLY A 227 -8.01 9.58 -13.97
N ILE A 228 -8.03 8.57 -13.10
CA ILE A 228 -7.01 8.31 -12.08
C ILE A 228 -6.07 7.24 -12.62
N ASP A 229 -4.76 7.41 -12.42
CA ASP A 229 -3.76 6.42 -12.84
C ASP A 229 -4.00 5.05 -12.17
N PRO A 230 -4.35 4.00 -12.92
CA PRO A 230 -4.60 2.68 -12.35
C PRO A 230 -3.33 1.80 -12.31
N HIS A 231 -2.16 2.30 -12.71
CA HIS A 231 -0.98 1.48 -13.04
C HIS A 231 -0.58 0.50 -11.92
N TYR A 232 -0.55 0.96 -10.67
CA TYR A 232 -0.28 0.11 -9.51
C TYR A 232 -1.22 -1.10 -9.41
N PHE A 233 -2.52 -0.91 -9.65
CA PHE A 233 -3.51 -1.99 -9.61
C PHE A 233 -3.44 -2.86 -10.88
N ASN A 234 -3.02 -2.27 -11.99
CA ASN A 234 -2.91 -2.97 -13.27
C ASN A 234 -1.80 -4.02 -13.27
N VAL A 235 -0.64 -3.71 -12.67
CA VAL A 235 0.51 -4.63 -12.67
C VAL A 235 0.17 -5.96 -11.99
N HIS A 236 -0.54 -5.92 -10.85
CA HIS A 236 -1.04 -7.10 -10.13
C HIS A 236 -2.05 -7.95 -10.94
N ILE A 237 -2.76 -7.37 -11.91
CA ILE A 237 -3.62 -8.16 -12.80
C ILE A 237 -2.77 -8.96 -13.81
N THR A 238 -1.61 -8.43 -14.18
CA THR A 238 -0.75 -9.00 -15.23
C THR A 238 0.31 -9.97 -14.70
N ILE A 239 1.01 -9.61 -13.63
CA ILE A 239 2.13 -10.39 -13.10
C ILE A 239 1.64 -11.53 -12.19
N ASP A 240 0.51 -11.37 -11.50
CA ASP A 240 -0.08 -12.39 -10.61
C ASP A 240 -0.91 -13.43 -11.39
N ASN A 241 -0.65 -13.62 -12.69
CA ASN A 241 -1.43 -14.51 -13.53
C ASN A 241 -1.21 -15.99 -13.19
N ALA A 242 -2.27 -16.81 -13.32
CA ALA A 242 -2.27 -18.23 -12.99
C ALA A 242 -1.49 -19.13 -13.97
N HIS A 243 -0.88 -18.58 -15.03
CA HIS A 243 -0.15 -19.39 -16.01
C HIS A 243 1.35 -19.43 -15.75
N ASN A 244 2.02 -18.27 -15.79
CA ASN A 244 3.46 -18.16 -15.54
C ASN A 244 3.81 -17.06 -14.54
N GLY A 245 2.79 -16.42 -13.97
CA GLY A 245 2.91 -15.34 -13.02
C GLY A 245 3.14 -15.81 -11.57
N HIS A 246 3.02 -14.87 -10.65
CA HIS A 246 3.28 -15.06 -9.23
C HIS A 246 2.35 -16.10 -8.59
N ALA A 247 1.07 -16.15 -8.98
CA ALA A 247 0.13 -17.17 -8.52
C ALA A 247 0.64 -18.60 -8.78
N GLN A 248 1.13 -18.87 -10.01
CA GLN A 248 1.66 -20.20 -10.33
C GLN A 248 2.98 -20.48 -9.60
N LYS A 249 3.87 -19.49 -9.49
CA LYS A 249 5.12 -19.61 -8.73
C LYS A 249 4.87 -19.89 -7.24
N SER A 250 3.89 -19.23 -6.65
CA SER A 250 3.48 -19.44 -5.26
C SER A 250 2.95 -20.86 -5.05
N LEU A 251 2.13 -21.35 -5.97
CA LEU A 251 1.63 -22.73 -5.95
C LEU A 251 2.79 -23.74 -6.05
N GLN A 252 3.75 -23.51 -6.94
CA GLN A 252 4.92 -24.38 -7.08
C GLN A 252 5.78 -24.37 -5.80
N ALA A 253 6.00 -23.21 -5.18
CA ALA A 253 6.70 -23.12 -3.90
C ALA A 253 5.96 -23.91 -2.82
N PHE A 254 4.64 -23.77 -2.72
CA PHE A 254 3.82 -24.56 -1.78
C PHE A 254 3.98 -26.07 -1.99
N ILE A 255 3.87 -26.57 -3.23
CA ILE A 255 3.98 -28.01 -3.55
C ILE A 255 5.40 -28.53 -3.28
N GLN A 256 6.42 -27.77 -3.70
CA GLN A 256 7.82 -28.16 -3.50
C GLN A 256 8.17 -28.28 -2.02
N HIS A 257 7.78 -27.30 -1.20
CA HIS A 257 8.02 -27.33 0.24
C HIS A 257 7.20 -28.43 0.94
N PHE A 258 5.97 -28.69 0.49
CA PHE A 258 5.18 -29.82 1.01
C PHE A 258 5.90 -31.16 0.81
N ASN A 259 6.45 -31.40 -0.39
CA ASN A 259 7.13 -32.66 -0.71
C ASN A 259 8.41 -32.90 0.09
N HIS A 260 9.02 -31.85 0.65
CA HIS A 260 10.24 -31.92 1.47
C HIS A 260 9.97 -31.72 2.96
N ALA A 261 8.71 -31.55 3.38
CA ALA A 261 8.37 -31.30 4.77
C ALA A 261 8.62 -32.54 5.65
N GLU A 262 9.39 -32.37 6.73
CA GLU A 262 9.61 -33.44 7.72
C GLU A 262 8.30 -33.89 8.38
N ASN A 263 7.39 -32.94 8.62
CA ASN A 263 6.04 -33.18 9.14
C ASN A 263 5.01 -32.46 8.24
N PRO A 264 4.42 -33.18 7.25
CA PRO A 264 3.43 -32.61 6.35
C PRO A 264 2.18 -32.05 7.04
N GLU A 265 1.74 -32.63 8.16
CA GLU A 265 0.56 -32.15 8.89
C GLU A 265 0.83 -30.77 9.53
N THR A 266 1.96 -30.63 10.23
CA THR A 266 2.37 -29.33 10.80
C THR A 266 2.63 -28.29 9.72
N TYR A 267 3.23 -28.69 8.59
CA TYR A 267 3.43 -27.81 7.45
C TYR A 267 2.08 -27.29 6.91
N LEU A 268 1.12 -28.19 6.64
CA LEU A 268 -0.20 -27.80 6.15
C LEU A 268 -0.97 -26.92 7.14
N GLU A 269 -0.88 -27.21 8.44
CA GLU A 269 -1.50 -26.38 9.48
C GLU A 269 -0.98 -24.94 9.43
N LEU A 270 0.35 -24.77 9.31
CA LEU A 270 0.96 -23.45 9.19
C LEU A 270 0.67 -22.80 7.83
N ILE A 271 0.63 -23.54 6.72
CA ILE A 271 0.21 -23.00 5.43
C ILE A 271 -1.21 -22.43 5.51
N LYS A 272 -2.15 -23.19 6.09
CA LYS A 272 -3.53 -22.73 6.28
C LYS A 272 -3.59 -21.48 7.16
N LYS A 273 -2.84 -21.46 8.27
CA LYS A 273 -2.74 -20.27 9.14
C LYS A 273 -2.20 -19.07 8.35
N GLY A 274 -1.12 -19.25 7.60
CA GLY A 274 -0.55 -18.23 6.71
C GLY A 274 -1.56 -17.72 5.68
N TYR A 275 -2.32 -18.62 5.07
CA TYR A 275 -3.37 -18.27 4.11
C TYR A 275 -4.45 -17.38 4.76
N VAL A 276 -4.88 -17.70 5.99
CA VAL A 276 -5.83 -16.85 6.73
C VAL A 276 -5.23 -15.48 7.08
N LEU A 277 -3.92 -15.40 7.34
CA LEU A 277 -3.26 -14.12 7.61
C LEU A 277 -3.40 -13.12 6.45
N ASN A 278 -3.57 -13.58 5.20
CA ASN A 278 -3.82 -12.72 4.04
C ASN A 278 -5.15 -11.93 4.14
N ASP A 279 -6.14 -12.45 4.88
CA ASP A 279 -7.47 -11.85 5.00
C ASP A 279 -7.68 -11.12 6.34
N LEU A 280 -6.63 -10.94 7.16
CA LEU A 280 -6.72 -10.21 8.42
C LEU A 280 -6.83 -8.68 8.23
N GLY A 281 -7.46 -8.05 9.22
CA GLY A 281 -7.75 -6.61 9.22
C GLY A 281 -8.84 -6.22 8.23
N ARG A 282 -8.86 -4.94 7.86
CA ARG A 282 -9.85 -4.38 6.94
C ARG A 282 -9.49 -4.73 5.50
N SER A 283 -10.32 -5.56 4.86
CA SER A 283 -10.20 -5.87 3.43
C SER A 283 -10.53 -4.66 2.54
N SER A 284 -9.93 -4.60 1.35
CA SER A 284 -10.27 -3.60 0.32
C SER A 284 -11.78 -3.55 0.06
N SER A 285 -12.43 -4.71 0.01
CA SER A 285 -13.88 -4.85 -0.22
C SER A 285 -14.73 -4.25 0.91
N GLN A 286 -14.29 -4.36 2.17
CA GLN A 286 -14.95 -3.69 3.30
C GLN A 286 -14.74 -2.18 3.21
N ILE A 287 -13.51 -1.73 2.93
CA ILE A 287 -13.18 -0.31 2.80
C ILE A 287 -14.04 0.35 1.72
N ILE A 288 -14.21 -0.29 0.56
CA ILE A 288 -15.06 0.20 -0.54
C ILE A 288 -16.52 0.39 -0.10
N LYS A 289 -17.07 -0.54 0.69
CA LYS A 289 -18.46 -0.47 1.18
C LYS A 289 -18.68 0.64 2.21
N GLU A 290 -17.61 1.09 2.87
CA GLU A 290 -17.63 2.06 3.97
C GLU A 290 -17.13 3.45 3.56
N LEU A 291 -16.95 3.71 2.26
CA LEU A 291 -16.55 5.04 1.76
C LEU A 291 -17.65 6.06 2.03
N ASP A 292 -17.27 7.22 2.56
CA ASP A 292 -18.17 8.31 2.93
C ASP A 292 -17.59 9.68 2.55
N ILE A 293 -18.02 10.18 1.40
CA ILE A 293 -17.62 11.50 0.90
C ILE A 293 -18.01 12.64 1.84
N GLY A 294 -19.08 12.48 2.64
CA GLY A 294 -19.53 13.47 3.59
C GLY A 294 -18.55 13.62 4.74
N GLN A 295 -18.09 12.49 5.29
CA GLN A 295 -17.04 12.48 6.30
C GLN A 295 -15.70 13.00 5.75
N MET A 296 -15.34 12.62 4.53
CA MET A 296 -14.11 13.11 3.90
C MET A 296 -14.15 14.63 3.71
N ALA A 297 -15.27 15.19 3.21
CA ALA A 297 -15.45 16.63 3.06
C ALA A 297 -15.45 17.34 4.41
N LEU A 298 -16.14 16.80 5.42
CA LEU A 298 -16.13 17.34 6.79
C LEU A 298 -14.69 17.46 7.32
N LYS A 299 -13.86 16.43 7.11
CA LYS A 299 -12.46 16.43 7.54
C LYS A 299 -11.65 17.53 6.85
N VAL A 300 -11.87 17.77 5.56
CA VAL A 300 -11.26 18.89 4.83
C VAL A 300 -11.58 20.22 5.53
N PHE A 301 -12.86 20.48 5.83
CA PHE A 301 -13.27 21.71 6.49
C PHE A 301 -12.72 21.85 7.91
N GLN A 302 -12.70 20.76 8.68
CA GLN A 302 -12.11 20.74 10.03
C GLN A 302 -10.63 21.08 10.02
N ASN A 303 -9.86 20.50 9.09
CA ASN A 303 -8.43 20.79 8.96
C ASN A 303 -8.20 22.27 8.56
N LYS A 304 -9.04 22.83 7.69
CA LYS A 304 -8.95 24.26 7.33
C LYS A 304 -9.34 25.19 8.47
N ALA A 305 -10.27 24.79 9.33
CA ALA A 305 -10.70 25.59 10.47
C ALA A 305 -9.55 25.94 11.41
N LEU A 306 -8.63 24.98 11.65
CA LEU A 306 -7.46 25.15 12.51
C LEU A 306 -6.61 26.38 12.16
N ILE A 307 -6.52 26.70 10.87
CA ILE A 307 -5.74 27.83 10.35
C ILE A 307 -6.64 29.04 10.04
N GLY A 308 -7.85 28.82 9.53
CA GLY A 308 -8.74 29.88 9.03
C GLY A 308 -9.42 30.71 10.13
N GLN A 309 -9.43 30.25 11.38
CA GLN A 309 -10.18 30.84 12.50
C GLN A 309 -9.86 32.30 12.87
N TYR A 310 -8.83 32.92 12.29
CA TYR A 310 -8.41 34.29 12.66
C TYR A 310 -8.50 35.32 11.52
N ILE A 311 -8.86 34.92 10.31
CA ILE A 311 -8.59 35.72 9.10
C ILE A 311 -9.87 36.34 8.51
N HIS A 312 -11.05 35.90 8.93
CA HIS A 312 -12.32 36.40 8.38
C HIS A 312 -12.78 37.71 9.05
N ASN A 313 -13.45 38.55 8.26
CA ASN A 313 -14.08 39.76 8.80
C ASN A 313 -15.33 39.42 9.64
N GLN A 314 -15.62 40.25 10.64
CA GLN A 314 -16.77 40.05 11.54
C GLN A 314 -18.12 40.48 10.94
N LYS A 315 -18.13 41.03 9.72
CA LYS A 315 -19.36 41.55 9.07
C LYS A 315 -20.27 40.44 8.56
N CYS A 316 -19.72 39.27 8.24
CA CYS A 316 -20.50 38.12 7.82
C CYS A 316 -20.77 37.21 9.03
N GLN A 317 -22.05 37.03 9.35
CA GLN A 317 -22.50 36.20 10.46
C GLN A 317 -23.51 35.16 9.98
N PHE A 318 -23.43 33.97 10.57
CA PHE A 318 -24.35 32.87 10.36
C PHE A 318 -24.95 32.48 11.70
N SER A 319 -26.28 32.58 11.80
CA SER A 319 -27.02 32.25 13.04
C SER A 319 -26.45 32.95 14.29
N GLY A 320 -26.05 34.22 14.16
CA GLY A 320 -25.55 35.05 15.27
C GLY A 320 -24.07 34.85 15.64
N LYS A 321 -23.37 33.90 15.01
CA LYS A 321 -21.91 33.70 15.17
C LYS A 321 -21.15 34.25 13.96
N THR A 322 -19.97 34.81 14.17
CA THR A 322 -19.05 35.16 13.07
C THR A 322 -18.42 33.90 12.48
N ILE A 323 -17.82 34.01 11.29
CA ILE A 323 -17.09 32.88 10.68
C ILE A 323 -15.93 32.43 11.59
N ASN A 324 -15.19 33.37 12.19
CA ASN A 324 -14.11 33.03 13.11
C ASN A 324 -14.62 32.26 14.33
N ASP A 325 -15.79 32.62 14.88
CA ASP A 325 -16.40 31.89 15.99
C ASP A 325 -16.76 30.45 15.58
N TRP A 326 -17.30 30.24 14.37
CA TRP A 326 -17.59 28.90 13.85
C TRP A 326 -16.32 28.07 13.64
N LEU A 327 -15.23 28.69 13.17
CA LEU A 327 -13.97 28.01 12.90
C LEU A 327 -13.10 27.79 14.15
N SER A 328 -13.43 28.42 15.28
CA SER A 328 -12.64 28.35 16.51
C SER A 328 -12.57 26.97 17.15
N ASP A 329 -13.51 26.08 16.82
CA ASP A 329 -13.53 24.69 17.28
C ASP A 329 -13.91 23.76 16.10
N PRO A 330 -13.02 22.86 15.67
CA PRO A 330 -13.31 21.86 14.64
C PRO A 330 -14.57 21.01 14.90
N ALA A 331 -14.98 20.84 16.15
CA ALA A 331 -16.20 20.09 16.49
C ALA A 331 -17.48 20.81 16.01
N GLN A 332 -17.45 22.14 15.88
CA GLN A 332 -18.59 22.95 15.42
C GLN A 332 -18.79 22.93 13.90
N ILE A 333 -17.84 22.38 13.13
CA ILE A 333 -17.84 22.49 11.66
C ILE A 333 -18.99 21.74 11.02
N SER A 334 -19.40 20.59 11.57
CA SER A 334 -20.57 19.85 11.07
C SER A 334 -21.85 20.70 11.15
N GLU A 335 -22.07 21.36 12.29
CA GLU A 335 -23.19 22.29 12.48
C GLU A 335 -23.08 23.50 11.55
N PHE A 336 -21.88 24.07 11.40
CA PHE A 336 -21.67 25.22 10.53
C PHE A 336 -21.99 24.90 9.06
N LEU A 337 -21.55 23.74 8.55
CA LEU A 337 -21.89 23.29 7.19
C LEU A 337 -23.40 23.13 7.01
N GLN A 338 -24.09 22.58 8.02
CA GLN A 338 -25.55 22.48 8.01
C GLN A 338 -26.21 23.86 7.91
N VAL A 339 -25.75 24.84 8.69
CA VAL A 339 -26.22 26.24 8.60
C VAL A 339 -25.93 26.85 7.22
N MET A 340 -24.77 26.57 6.62
CA MET A 340 -24.45 27.04 5.26
C MET A 340 -25.38 26.44 4.21
N ILE A 341 -25.80 25.18 4.37
CA ILE A 341 -26.80 24.54 3.51
C ILE A 341 -28.17 25.19 3.69
N GLU A 342 -28.64 25.35 4.92
CA GLU A 342 -29.95 25.95 5.24
C GLU A 342 -30.07 27.40 4.76
N LYS A 343 -28.96 28.15 4.78
CA LYS A 343 -28.90 29.52 4.26
C LYS A 343 -28.66 29.60 2.75
N GLY A 344 -28.61 28.47 2.05
CA GLY A 344 -28.42 28.39 0.59
C GLY A 344 -27.03 28.81 0.11
N TRP A 345 -26.03 28.85 0.99
CA TRP A 345 -24.64 29.08 0.59
C TRP A 345 -24.04 27.85 -0.10
N ILE A 346 -24.46 26.67 0.33
CA ILE A 346 -24.18 25.38 -0.28
C ILE A 346 -25.52 24.80 -0.74
N VAL A 347 -25.61 24.45 -2.03
CA VAL A 347 -26.78 23.81 -2.63
C VAL A 347 -26.40 22.38 -2.96
N LYS A 348 -26.88 21.43 -2.15
CA LYS A 348 -26.60 20.00 -2.33
C LYS A 348 -27.31 19.42 -3.54
N ASP A 349 -26.67 18.44 -4.16
CA ASP A 349 -27.18 17.59 -5.25
C ASP A 349 -27.60 18.39 -6.48
N ALA A 350 -26.89 19.49 -6.71
CA ALA A 350 -27.04 20.41 -7.82
C ALA A 350 -25.65 20.77 -8.39
N PRO A 351 -25.56 21.33 -9.62
CA PRO A 351 -24.30 21.81 -10.16
C PRO A 351 -23.57 22.69 -9.16
N VAL A 352 -22.29 22.39 -8.90
CA VAL A 352 -21.51 23.00 -7.82
C VAL A 352 -21.44 24.53 -7.95
N GLU A 353 -21.52 25.05 -9.18
CA GLU A 353 -21.54 26.47 -9.52
C GLU A 353 -22.80 27.19 -9.04
N GLN A 354 -23.85 26.48 -8.61
CA GLN A 354 -25.00 27.09 -7.95
C GLN A 354 -24.69 27.46 -6.49
N SER A 355 -23.71 26.80 -5.87
CA SER A 355 -23.29 27.11 -4.50
C SER A 355 -22.47 28.40 -4.46
N ARG A 356 -22.92 29.36 -3.65
CA ARG A 356 -22.15 30.60 -3.40
C ARG A 356 -20.77 30.28 -2.83
N PHE A 357 -20.69 29.29 -1.95
CA PHE A 357 -19.43 28.88 -1.34
C PHE A 357 -18.39 28.45 -2.40
N TRP A 358 -18.80 27.62 -3.36
CA TRP A 358 -17.92 27.15 -4.44
C TRP A 358 -17.31 28.30 -5.24
N LYS A 359 -18.13 29.29 -5.61
CA LYS A 359 -17.66 30.49 -6.34
C LYS A 359 -16.56 31.25 -5.60
N MET A 360 -16.53 31.20 -4.26
CA MET A 360 -15.50 31.90 -3.50
C MET A 360 -14.15 31.19 -3.54
N ILE A 361 -14.13 29.86 -3.66
CA ILE A 361 -12.91 29.04 -3.56
C ILE A 361 -12.32 28.68 -4.93
N ASP A 362 -13.16 28.59 -5.97
CA ASP A 362 -12.73 28.11 -7.29
C ASP A 362 -12.56 29.23 -8.33
N HIS A 363 -13.29 30.34 -8.20
CA HIS A 363 -13.19 31.46 -9.14
C HIS A 363 -11.88 32.25 -8.91
N PRO A 364 -11.14 32.68 -9.97
CA PRO A 364 -9.88 33.44 -9.81
C PRO A 364 -10.00 34.71 -8.97
N GLU A 365 -11.10 35.45 -9.14
CA GLU A 365 -11.44 36.64 -8.33
C GLU A 365 -12.18 36.30 -7.00
N GLY A 366 -12.24 35.02 -6.64
CA GLY A 366 -12.88 34.54 -5.43
C GLY A 366 -12.07 34.95 -4.19
N LYS A 367 -12.75 35.40 -3.13
CA LYS A 367 -12.10 35.86 -1.89
C LYS A 367 -11.30 34.76 -1.15
N MET A 368 -11.55 33.49 -1.49
CA MET A 368 -10.90 32.33 -0.90
C MET A 368 -10.14 31.51 -1.97
N PHE A 369 -9.85 32.12 -3.12
CA PHE A 369 -9.06 31.49 -4.16
C PHE A 369 -7.67 31.12 -3.61
N GLY A 370 -7.26 29.87 -3.82
CA GLY A 370 -5.98 29.33 -3.34
C GLY A 370 -5.96 28.81 -1.90
N VAL A 371 -7.07 28.91 -1.14
CA VAL A 371 -7.15 28.36 0.23
C VAL A 371 -7.19 26.82 0.22
N PHE A 372 -7.87 26.25 -0.78
CA PHE A 372 -8.01 24.81 -0.95
C PHE A 372 -7.16 24.33 -2.14
N ASN A 373 -6.44 23.22 -1.98
CA ASN A 373 -5.67 22.61 -3.05
C ASN A 373 -6.58 21.87 -4.05
N ALA A 374 -5.99 21.27 -5.08
CA ALA A 374 -6.77 20.64 -6.15
C ALA A 374 -7.63 19.48 -5.63
N THR A 375 -7.06 18.65 -4.78
CA THR A 375 -7.73 17.48 -4.18
C THR A 375 -8.86 17.87 -3.25
N GLU A 376 -8.63 18.84 -2.36
CA GLU A 376 -9.67 19.34 -1.46
C GLU A 376 -10.84 19.97 -2.24
N LYS A 377 -10.55 20.73 -3.31
CA LYS A 377 -11.60 21.25 -4.19
C LYS A 377 -12.38 20.12 -4.87
N GLN A 378 -11.73 19.06 -5.30
CA GLN A 378 -12.42 17.90 -5.89
C GLN A 378 -13.33 17.20 -4.87
N ILE A 379 -12.88 17.01 -3.63
CA ILE A 379 -13.67 16.46 -2.51
C ILE A 379 -14.90 17.31 -2.24
N ILE A 380 -14.72 18.63 -2.10
CA ILE A 380 -15.83 19.56 -1.87
C ILE A 380 -16.79 19.55 -3.06
N LYS A 381 -16.27 19.52 -4.29
CA LYS A 381 -17.08 19.50 -5.51
C LYS A 381 -18.00 18.28 -5.55
N ASP A 382 -17.44 17.08 -5.40
CA ASP A 382 -18.20 15.83 -5.43
C ASP A 382 -19.18 15.73 -4.25
N TRP A 383 -18.77 16.20 -3.06
CA TRP A 383 -19.66 16.29 -1.90
C TRP A 383 -20.86 17.20 -2.16
N ILE A 384 -20.67 18.37 -2.78
CA ILE A 384 -21.76 19.30 -3.09
C ILE A 384 -22.69 18.70 -4.15
N GLN A 385 -22.14 18.33 -5.31
CA GLN A 385 -22.93 17.99 -6.51
C GLN A 385 -23.50 16.56 -6.49
N GLY A 386 -22.92 15.67 -5.69
CA GLY A 386 -23.33 14.27 -5.60
C GLY A 386 -22.91 13.42 -6.81
N ALA A 387 -23.09 12.10 -6.70
CA ALA A 387 -22.61 11.14 -7.70
C ALA A 387 -23.26 11.30 -9.08
N GLY A 388 -24.53 11.76 -9.14
CA GLY A 388 -25.25 11.94 -10.41
C GLY A 388 -24.68 13.03 -11.31
N LEU A 389 -23.94 13.99 -10.74
CA LEU A 389 -23.30 15.09 -11.45
C LEU A 389 -21.76 14.99 -11.43
N ALA A 390 -21.22 13.91 -10.86
CA ALA A 390 -19.79 13.73 -10.72
C ALA A 390 -19.11 13.56 -12.08
N THR A 391 -17.99 14.25 -12.25
CA THR A 391 -17.19 14.22 -13.48
C THR A 391 -15.87 13.52 -13.22
N ARG A 392 -15.37 12.79 -14.21
CA ARG A 392 -14.00 12.27 -14.21
C ARG A 392 -12.96 13.40 -14.21
N LEU A 393 -11.75 13.09 -13.77
CA LEU A 393 -10.58 13.95 -13.95
C LEU A 393 -10.20 14.06 -15.44
N SER A 394 -9.53 15.16 -15.77
CA SER A 394 -9.02 15.39 -17.13
C SER A 394 -7.94 14.37 -17.51
N SER A 395 -7.75 14.08 -18.79
CA SER A 395 -6.68 13.17 -19.22
C SER A 395 -5.27 13.71 -18.90
N ARG A 396 -5.10 15.04 -18.81
CA ARG A 396 -3.82 15.67 -18.43
C ARG A 396 -3.44 15.43 -16.97
N SER A 397 -4.41 15.10 -16.12
CA SER A 397 -4.19 14.77 -14.70
C SER A 397 -3.97 13.28 -14.43
N ALA A 398 -4.04 12.43 -15.46
CA ALA A 398 -3.85 10.97 -15.31
C ALA A 398 -2.39 10.54 -15.43
N THR A 399 -1.54 11.33 -16.09
CA THR A 399 -0.10 11.03 -16.21
C THR A 399 0.68 11.88 -15.22
N PRO A 400 1.50 11.28 -14.34
CA PRO A 400 2.53 12.02 -13.64
C PRO A 400 3.36 12.81 -14.66
N SER A 401 3.59 14.10 -14.40
CA SER A 401 4.45 14.91 -15.26
C SER A 401 5.77 14.18 -15.50
N GLN A 402 6.10 13.88 -16.77
CA GLN A 402 7.41 13.33 -17.15
C GLN A 402 8.58 14.23 -16.73
N ALA A 403 8.29 15.50 -16.39
CA ALA A 403 9.22 16.45 -15.81
C ALA A 403 9.13 16.48 -14.27
N LYS A 404 9.10 15.32 -13.61
CA LYS A 404 9.47 15.27 -12.20
C LYS A 404 10.97 15.60 -12.14
N ILE A 405 11.30 16.77 -11.59
CA ILE A 405 12.64 17.01 -11.07
C ILE A 405 12.78 16.00 -9.94
N GLU A 406 13.46 14.88 -10.18
CA GLU A 406 13.78 13.93 -9.12
C GLU A 406 14.42 14.73 -7.98
N PRO A 407 13.85 14.70 -6.76
CA PRO A 407 14.42 15.44 -5.67
C PRO A 407 15.87 15.02 -5.52
N ALA A 408 16.79 15.98 -5.61
CA ALA A 408 18.21 15.69 -5.56
C ALA A 408 18.50 14.90 -4.28
N MET A 409 19.06 13.70 -4.44
CA MET A 409 19.42 12.83 -3.32
C MET A 409 20.24 13.63 -2.30
N SER A 410 19.94 13.46 -1.01
CA SER A 410 20.65 14.19 0.03
C SER A 410 22.15 13.89 -0.04
N ARG A 411 23.00 14.86 0.32
CA ARG A 411 24.46 14.67 0.31
C ARG A 411 24.88 13.47 1.17
N MET A 412 24.15 13.21 2.26
CA MET A 412 24.40 12.07 3.15
C MET A 412 24.06 10.74 2.47
N ASP A 413 22.92 10.65 1.79
CA ASP A 413 22.51 9.42 1.09
C ASP A 413 23.40 9.14 -0.12
N GLN A 414 23.86 10.19 -0.82
CA GLN A 414 24.88 10.06 -1.86
C GLN A 414 26.19 9.46 -1.31
N GLN A 415 26.64 9.91 -0.14
CA GLN A 415 27.82 9.35 0.52
C GLN A 415 27.61 7.89 0.92
N ARG A 416 26.46 7.55 1.50
CA ARG A 416 26.09 6.17 1.86
C ARG A 416 26.06 5.25 0.65
N LEU A 417 25.45 5.68 -0.46
CA LEU A 417 25.43 4.92 -1.72
C LEU A 417 26.84 4.69 -2.26
N ASN A 418 27.69 5.71 -2.26
CA ASN A 418 29.08 5.58 -2.73
C ASN A 418 29.91 4.65 -1.85
N GLN A 419 29.68 4.66 -0.53
CA GLN A 419 30.32 3.72 0.40
C GLN A 419 29.86 2.28 0.12
N LEU A 420 28.56 2.06 -0.08
CA LEU A 420 28.01 0.75 -0.43
C LEU A 420 28.60 0.23 -1.74
N LYS A 421 28.62 1.05 -2.80
CA LYS A 421 29.26 0.72 -4.09
C LYS A 421 30.72 0.34 -3.91
N SER A 422 31.46 1.11 -3.11
CA SER A 422 32.89 0.83 -2.84
C SER A 422 33.09 -0.50 -2.11
N ARG A 423 32.23 -0.85 -1.15
CA ARG A 423 32.24 -2.14 -0.46
C ARG A 423 31.89 -3.28 -1.42
N PHE A 424 30.86 -3.12 -2.23
CA PHE A 424 30.43 -4.10 -3.23
C PHE A 424 31.54 -4.45 -4.23
N MET A 425 32.32 -3.46 -4.68
CA MET A 425 33.45 -3.68 -5.58
C MET A 425 34.64 -4.38 -4.91
N ARG A 426 34.73 -4.37 -3.58
CA ARG A 426 35.79 -5.07 -2.81
C ARG A 426 35.43 -6.50 -2.44
N CYS A 427 34.16 -6.88 -2.54
CA CYS A 427 33.73 -8.26 -2.28
C CYS A 427 34.35 -9.21 -3.31
N GLU A 428 34.95 -10.30 -2.84
CA GLU A 428 35.71 -11.24 -3.68
C GLU A 428 34.80 -12.24 -4.41
N GLY A 429 33.62 -12.53 -3.85
CA GLY A 429 32.69 -13.53 -4.36
C GLY A 429 31.23 -13.08 -4.39
N ALA A 430 30.38 -13.87 -5.06
CA ALA A 430 28.95 -13.59 -5.18
C ALA A 430 28.22 -13.63 -3.83
N GLU A 431 28.54 -14.59 -2.97
CA GLU A 431 27.95 -14.74 -1.63
C GLU A 431 28.19 -13.49 -0.76
N GLN A 432 29.44 -13.02 -0.67
CA GLN A 432 29.77 -11.78 0.04
C GLN A 432 29.03 -10.54 -0.51
N LYS A 433 28.77 -10.52 -1.82
CA LYS A 433 28.00 -9.44 -2.45
C LYS A 433 26.52 -9.54 -2.08
N ILE A 434 25.96 -10.74 -2.09
CA ILE A 434 24.56 -10.98 -1.71
C ILE A 434 24.33 -10.58 -0.25
N ASP A 435 25.17 -11.06 0.67
CA ASP A 435 25.09 -10.73 2.11
C ASP A 435 25.18 -9.22 2.37
N LEU A 436 26.04 -8.54 1.61
CA LEU A 436 26.17 -7.08 1.69
C LEU A 436 24.89 -6.34 1.26
N LEU A 437 24.13 -6.89 0.31
CA LEU A 437 22.98 -6.24 -0.31
C LEU A 437 21.66 -6.52 0.42
N ILE A 438 21.49 -7.69 1.04
CA ILE A 438 20.25 -8.12 1.71
C ILE A 438 19.66 -7.06 2.68
N PRO A 439 20.45 -6.36 3.52
CA PRO A 439 19.89 -5.35 4.43
C PRO A 439 19.22 -4.17 3.69
N TYR A 440 19.64 -3.89 2.46
CA TYR A 440 19.14 -2.76 1.66
C TYR A 440 17.91 -3.12 0.84
N THR A 441 17.57 -4.40 0.72
CA THR A 441 16.30 -4.83 0.12
C THR A 441 15.17 -4.92 1.14
N ALA A 442 15.43 -4.69 2.43
CA ALA A 442 14.42 -4.75 3.48
C ALA A 442 13.25 -3.78 3.26
N PRO A 443 12.06 -4.04 3.85
CA PRO A 443 10.84 -3.23 3.66
C PRO A 443 11.01 -1.72 3.90
N HIS A 444 11.90 -1.35 4.84
CA HIS A 444 12.18 0.04 5.19
C HIS A 444 13.17 0.76 4.25
N MET A 445 13.79 0.04 3.31
CA MET A 445 14.89 0.56 2.47
C MET A 445 14.67 0.40 0.98
N HIS A 446 14.01 -0.65 0.51
CA HIS A 446 14.04 -1.05 -0.91
C HIS A 446 13.54 0.02 -1.90
N HIS A 447 12.64 0.91 -1.47
CA HIS A 447 12.07 1.98 -2.28
C HIS A 447 12.96 3.24 -2.32
N THR A 448 14.01 3.32 -1.49
CA THR A 448 14.99 4.41 -1.53
C THR A 448 15.98 4.23 -2.67
N GLU A 449 16.66 5.30 -3.10
CA GLU A 449 17.73 5.23 -4.12
C GLU A 449 18.81 4.16 -3.81
N ILE A 450 19.19 4.02 -2.54
CA ILE A 450 20.16 3.01 -2.11
C ILE A 450 19.57 1.61 -2.24
N GLY A 451 18.31 1.44 -1.81
CA GLY A 451 17.59 0.18 -1.91
C GLY A 451 17.36 -0.25 -3.35
N LEU A 452 16.91 0.65 -4.22
CA LEU A 452 16.72 0.40 -5.65
C LEU A 452 18.02 -0.05 -6.32
N TRP A 453 19.14 0.63 -6.03
CA TRP A 453 20.44 0.20 -6.53
C TRP A 453 20.82 -1.20 -6.01
N ALA A 454 20.60 -1.46 -4.71
CA ALA A 454 20.94 -2.74 -4.11
C ALA A 454 20.10 -3.89 -4.66
N THR A 455 18.78 -3.70 -4.76
CA THR A 455 17.83 -4.63 -5.39
C THR A 455 18.28 -4.95 -6.81
N ARG A 456 18.64 -3.95 -7.61
CA ARG A 456 19.13 -4.17 -8.98
C ARG A 456 20.36 -5.07 -9.01
N GLN A 457 21.33 -4.82 -8.13
CA GLN A 457 22.53 -5.67 -8.06
C GLN A 457 22.20 -7.10 -7.59
N LEU A 458 21.30 -7.23 -6.62
CA LEU A 458 20.88 -8.53 -6.10
C LEU A 458 20.12 -9.34 -7.17
N SER A 459 19.18 -8.72 -7.89
CA SER A 459 18.46 -9.33 -9.01
C SER A 459 19.41 -9.79 -10.12
N GLN A 460 20.44 -9.00 -10.45
CA GLN A 460 21.44 -9.40 -11.44
C GLN A 460 22.28 -10.61 -11.00
N LEU A 461 22.58 -10.73 -9.69
CA LEU A 461 23.34 -11.85 -9.16
C LEU A 461 22.52 -13.14 -9.10
N LEU A 462 21.25 -13.05 -8.67
CA LEU A 462 20.39 -14.22 -8.47
C LEU A 462 19.63 -14.64 -9.75
N PHE A 463 19.25 -13.69 -10.60
CA PHE A 463 18.37 -13.88 -11.76
C PHE A 463 18.87 -13.09 -12.99
N PRO A 464 20.09 -13.36 -13.50
CA PRO A 464 20.70 -12.57 -14.56
C PRO A 464 19.90 -12.56 -15.86
N PHE A 465 19.29 -13.70 -16.24
CA PHE A 465 18.52 -13.81 -17.48
C PHE A 465 17.24 -12.96 -17.43
N GLN A 466 16.44 -13.12 -16.37
CA GLN A 466 15.19 -12.39 -16.17
C GLN A 466 15.46 -10.88 -16.08
N THR A 467 16.51 -10.48 -15.36
CA THR A 467 16.86 -9.07 -15.21
C THR A 467 17.32 -8.44 -16.53
N GLN A 468 18.00 -9.18 -17.41
CA GLN A 468 18.41 -8.68 -18.73
C GLN A 468 17.23 -8.49 -19.70
N ALA A 469 16.17 -9.28 -19.55
CA ALA A 469 14.98 -9.19 -20.42
C ALA A 469 14.14 -7.93 -20.16
N MET A 470 14.34 -7.24 -19.04
CA MET A 470 13.59 -6.05 -18.67
C MET A 470 14.25 -4.79 -19.24
N HIS A 471 13.59 -4.15 -20.19
CA HIS A 471 13.99 -2.86 -20.74
C HIS A 471 13.03 -1.77 -20.24
N TYR A 472 13.48 -0.98 -19.27
CA TYR A 472 12.78 0.25 -18.89
C TYR A 472 13.36 1.41 -19.72
N SER A 473 12.50 2.06 -20.52
CA SER A 473 12.85 3.23 -21.34
C SER A 473 12.66 4.57 -20.64
#